data_AF-A0A4R2KWQ9-F1
#
_entry.id   AF-A0A4R2KWQ9-F1
#
_cell.length_a   1.000
_cell.length_b   1.000
_cell.length_c   1.000
_cell.angle_alpha   90.00
_cell.angle_beta   90.00
_cell.angle_gamma   90.00
#
_symmetry.space_group_name_H-M   'P 1'
#
loop_
_entity.id
_entity.type
_entity.pdbx_description
1 polymer ?
#
loop_
_entity_poly.entity_id
_entity_poly.type
_entity_poly.pdbx_seq_one_letter_code
_entity_poly.pdbx_strand_id
1 'polypeptide(L)'
;MTDASRLDAEVAKRWQDMLAAVAAGDDIPPGLRWRTEGMMETLVLLGVRSADELQQAMADAYRQSLDRSLEDDLGADWPCCHPFPEIPFFMRRAPVHRGGHD
;
A
#
# COMPACT_ATOMS: atom_id res chain seq x y z
N MET A 1 12.37 14.95 18.07
CA MET A 1 11.72 13.92 17.25
C MET A 1 11.28 12.81 18.18
N THR A 2 9.98 12.56 18.32
CA THR A 2 9.44 11.52 19.20
C THR A 2 9.50 10.15 18.50
N ASP A 3 9.46 9.05 19.26
CA ASP A 3 9.47 7.70 18.65
C ASP A 3 8.28 7.48 17.70
N ALA A 4 7.12 8.05 18.03
CA ALA A 4 5.94 8.09 17.17
C ALA A 4 6.21 8.77 15.81
N SER A 5 6.88 9.93 15.80
CA SER A 5 7.22 10.62 14.55
C SER A 5 8.22 9.85 13.68
N ARG A 6 9.09 9.04 14.30
CA ARG A 6 10.03 8.16 13.58
C ARG A 6 9.30 6.98 12.95
N LEU A 7 8.31 6.43 13.65
CA LEU A 7 7.48 5.35 13.15
C LEU A 7 6.66 5.79 11.93
N ASP A 8 6.06 6.97 11.98
CA ASP A 8 5.29 7.54 10.87
C ASP A 8 6.17 7.75 9.62
N ALA A 9 7.36 8.31 9.81
CA ALA A 9 8.34 8.44 8.73
C ALA A 9 8.82 7.09 8.16
N GLU A 10 8.97 6.07 9.00
CA GLU A 10 9.36 4.72 8.56
C GLU A 10 8.24 4.04 7.76
N VAL A 11 6.97 4.22 8.15
CA VAL A 11 5.82 3.74 7.35
C VAL A 11 5.83 4.37 5.97
N ALA A 12 5.96 5.70 5.89
CA ALA A 12 6.01 6.42 4.62
C ALA A 12 7.17 5.94 3.73
N LYS A 13 8.36 5.76 4.31
CA LYS A 13 9.53 5.24 3.59
C LYS A 13 9.26 3.83 3.03
N ARG A 14 8.69 2.93 3.82
CA ARG A 14 8.42 1.55 3.38
C ARG A 14 7.36 1.48 2.30
N TRP A 15 6.36 2.35 2.33
CA TRP A 15 5.43 2.49 1.21
C TRP A 15 6.17 2.88 -0.06
N GLN A 16 7.10 3.84 -0.01
CA GLN A 16 7.89 4.22 -1.17
C GLN A 16 8.75 3.06 -1.69
N ASP A 17 9.38 2.28 -0.81
CA ASP A 17 10.16 1.11 -1.20
C ASP A 17 9.28 0.04 -1.89
N MET A 18 8.08 -0.20 -1.36
CA MET A 18 7.10 -1.13 -1.95
C MET A 18 6.57 -0.64 -3.29
N LEU A 19 6.25 0.65 -3.42
CA LEU A 19 5.76 1.25 -4.65
C LEU A 19 6.83 1.28 -5.73
N ALA A 20 8.10 1.49 -5.36
CA ALA A 20 9.22 1.38 -6.29
C ALA A 20 9.36 -0.04 -6.85
N ALA A 21 9.18 -1.08 -6.01
CA ALA A 21 9.15 -2.47 -6.47
C ALA A 21 7.97 -2.72 -7.43
N VAL A 22 6.77 -2.25 -7.08
CA VAL A 22 5.60 -2.36 -7.97
C VAL A 22 5.81 -1.65 -9.31
N ALA A 23 6.42 -0.46 -9.30
CA ALA A 23 6.75 0.29 -10.51
C ALA A 23 7.77 -0.46 -11.39
N ALA A 24 8.71 -1.18 -10.79
CA ALA A 24 9.67 -2.03 -11.48
C ALA A 24 9.04 -3.34 -12.02
N GLY A 25 7.81 -3.67 -11.60
CA GLY A 25 7.18 -4.94 -11.92
C GLY A 25 7.68 -6.09 -11.04
N ASP A 26 8.18 -5.77 -9.84
CA ASP A 26 8.62 -6.76 -8.86
C ASP A 26 7.51 -7.05 -7.84
N ASP A 27 7.57 -8.26 -7.27
CA ASP A 27 6.71 -8.64 -6.14
C ASP A 27 7.16 -7.94 -4.85
N ILE A 28 6.19 -7.50 -4.04
CA ILE A 28 6.47 -7.02 -2.69
C ILE A 28 6.69 -8.21 -1.76
N PRO A 29 7.82 -8.28 -1.03
CA PRO A 29 8.03 -9.33 -0.05
C PRO A 29 6.93 -9.31 1.04
N PRO A 30 6.22 -10.42 1.30
CA PRO A 30 5.12 -10.46 2.26
C PRO A 30 5.51 -9.96 3.66
N GLY A 31 6.72 -10.28 4.11
CA GLY A 31 7.23 -9.83 5.40
C GLY A 31 7.55 -8.33 5.47
N LEU A 32 7.76 -7.64 4.35
CA LEU A 32 7.87 -6.19 4.34
C LEU A 32 6.49 -5.56 4.51
N ARG A 33 5.50 -6.08 3.77
CA ARG A 33 4.10 -5.65 3.85
C ARG A 33 3.55 -5.80 5.26
N TRP A 34 3.53 -7.01 5.82
CA TRP A 34 2.97 -7.28 7.15
C TRP A 34 3.61 -6.47 8.28
N ARG A 35 4.93 -6.25 8.21
CA ARG A 35 5.60 -5.40 9.21
C ARG A 35 5.17 -3.95 9.09
N THR A 36 4.89 -3.47 7.89
CA THR A 36 4.41 -2.10 7.67
C THR A 36 2.96 -1.96 8.13
N GLU A 37 2.11 -2.96 7.87
CA GLU A 37 0.73 -3.02 8.37
C GLU A 37 0.69 -2.93 9.92
N GLY A 38 1.53 -3.70 10.61
CA GLY A 38 1.63 -3.61 12.09
C GLY A 38 2.16 -2.26 12.61
N MET A 39 3.01 -1.57 11.84
CA MET A 39 3.45 -0.21 12.17
C MET A 39 2.31 0.80 12.02
N MET A 40 1.49 0.65 10.97
CA MET A 40 0.29 1.46 10.78
C MET A 40 -0.70 1.27 11.94
N GLU A 41 -0.96 0.03 12.35
CA GLU A 41 -1.80 -0.26 13.54
C GLU A 41 -1.23 0.40 14.80
N THR A 42 0.09 0.35 14.98
CA THR A 42 0.75 0.97 16.13
C THR A 42 0.56 2.49 16.15
N LEU A 43 0.62 3.18 15.00
CA LEU A 43 0.35 4.62 14.91
C LEU A 43 -1.08 4.97 15.33
N VAL A 44 -2.06 4.12 14.98
CA VAL A 44 -3.45 4.28 15.40
C VAL A 44 -3.60 4.04 16.90
N LEU A 45 -3.01 2.97 17.42
CA LEU A 45 -3.07 2.66 18.86
C LEU A 45 -2.41 3.74 19.73
N LEU A 46 -1.38 4.42 19.22
CA LEU A 46 -0.72 5.53 19.89
C LEU A 46 -1.44 6.89 19.72
N GLY A 47 -2.54 6.94 18.96
CA GLY A 47 -3.30 8.16 18.69
C GLY A 47 -2.56 9.18 17.83
N VAL A 48 -1.55 8.75 17.06
CA VAL A 48 -0.72 9.62 16.20
C VAL A 48 -1.43 9.91 14.89
N ARG A 49 -2.12 8.90 14.35
CA ARG A 49 -2.90 8.95 13.11
C ARG A 49 -4.20 8.19 13.31
N SER A 50 -5.24 8.53 12.58
CA SER A 50 -6.41 7.66 12.44
C SER A 50 -6.20 6.60 11.35
N ALA A 51 -7.03 5.55 11.35
CA ALA A 51 -7.02 4.55 10.27
C ALA A 51 -7.32 5.19 8.91
N ASP A 52 -8.31 6.09 8.86
CA ASP A 52 -8.72 6.82 7.65
C ASP A 52 -7.58 7.72 7.13
N GLU A 53 -6.88 8.41 8.03
CA GLU A 53 -5.73 9.25 7.68
C GLU A 53 -4.58 8.44 7.07
N LEU A 54 -4.36 7.21 7.55
CA LEU A 54 -3.34 6.31 7.01
C LEU A 54 -3.77 5.69 5.68
N GLN A 55 -5.04 5.27 5.54
CA GLN A 55 -5.57 4.78 4.27
C GLN A 55 -5.50 5.86 3.18
N GLN A 56 -5.88 7.10 3.51
CA GLN A 56 -5.81 8.22 2.58
C GLN A 56 -4.36 8.55 2.20
N ALA A 57 -3.44 8.61 3.18
CA ALA A 57 -2.02 8.86 2.91
C ALA A 57 -1.39 7.76 2.05
N MET A 58 -1.77 6.50 2.27
CA MET A 58 -1.32 5.37 1.46
C MET A 58 -1.82 5.47 0.02
N ALA A 59 -3.10 5.81 -0.18
CA ALA A 59 -3.67 6.03 -1.52
C ALA A 59 -3.01 7.21 -2.25
N ASP A 60 -2.71 8.29 -1.53
CA ASP A 60 -1.99 9.44 -2.07
C ASP A 60 -0.55 9.08 -2.47
N ALA A 61 0.14 8.27 -1.65
CA ALA A 61 1.47 7.77 -1.98
C ALA A 61 1.44 6.90 -3.25
N TYR A 62 0.45 6.00 -3.36
CA TYR A 62 0.25 5.17 -4.55
C TYR A 62 0.09 6.03 -5.81
N ARG A 63 -0.80 7.02 -5.76
CA ARG A 63 -1.04 7.94 -6.88
C ARG A 63 0.21 8.72 -7.28
N GLN A 64 0.98 9.20 -6.31
CA GLN A 64 2.21 9.95 -6.57
C GLN A 64 3.30 9.09 -7.20
N SER A 65 3.42 7.81 -6.81
CA SER A 65 4.50 6.93 -7.29
C SER A 65 4.19 6.23 -8.62
N LEU A 66 2.90 6.00 -8.94
CA LEU A 66 2.50 5.20 -10.10
C LEU A 66 1.68 5.96 -11.16
N ASP A 67 1.43 7.26 -10.95
CA ASP A 67 0.64 8.14 -11.83
C ASP A 67 -0.77 7.60 -12.17
N ARG A 68 -1.35 6.84 -11.22
CA ARG A 68 -2.69 6.25 -11.26
C ARG A 68 -3.17 5.97 -9.86
N SER A 69 -4.48 5.96 -9.62
CA SER A 69 -5.04 5.75 -8.28
C SER A 69 -5.31 4.28 -7.97
N LEU A 70 -5.47 3.95 -6.68
CA LEU A 70 -6.00 2.65 -6.27
C LEU A 70 -7.42 2.43 -6.79
N GLU A 71 -8.21 3.49 -6.96
CA GLU A 71 -9.54 3.42 -7.56
C GLU A 71 -9.48 3.00 -9.03
N ASP A 72 -8.49 3.47 -9.80
CA ASP A 72 -8.30 3.05 -11.20
C ASP A 72 -7.95 1.56 -11.30
N ASP A 73 -7.18 1.05 -10.34
CA ASP A 73 -6.66 -0.32 -10.36
C ASP A 73 -7.59 -1.35 -9.68
N LEU A 74 -8.33 -0.94 -8.65
CA LEU A 74 -9.11 -1.83 -7.77
C LEU A 74 -10.61 -1.46 -7.71
N GLY A 75 -11.01 -0.31 -8.27
CA GLY A 75 -12.37 0.23 -8.20
C GLY A 75 -12.59 1.18 -7.01
N ALA A 76 -13.66 1.97 -7.07
CA ALA A 76 -13.98 2.99 -6.04
C ALA A 76 -14.22 2.38 -4.64
N ASP A 77 -14.75 1.15 -4.59
CA ASP A 77 -15.04 0.43 -3.35
C ASP A 77 -13.81 -0.33 -2.80
N TRP A 78 -12.60 -0.06 -3.30
CA TRP A 78 -11.39 -0.73 -2.84
C TRP A 78 -11.20 -0.74 -1.32
N PRO A 79 -11.58 0.29 -0.52
CA PRO A 79 -11.41 0.24 0.93
C PRO A 79 -12.29 -0.83 1.60
N CYS A 80 -13.40 -1.23 0.97
CA CYS A 80 -14.25 -2.32 1.46
C CYS A 80 -13.61 -3.70 1.21
N CYS A 81 -12.81 -3.83 0.14
CA CYS A 81 -12.11 -5.06 -0.21
C CYS A 81 -10.76 -5.20 0.50
N HIS A 82 -10.14 -4.07 0.87
CA HIS A 82 -8.85 -3.98 1.55
C HIS A 82 -8.96 -3.06 2.77
N PRO A 83 -9.63 -3.52 3.84
CA PRO A 83 -9.82 -2.71 5.04
C PRO A 83 -8.48 -2.49 5.76
N PHE A 84 -8.37 -1.36 6.47
CA PHE A 84 -7.21 -1.07 7.31
C PHE A 84 -6.95 -2.24 8.28
N PRO A 85 -5.69 -2.68 8.47
CA PRO A 85 -4.44 -2.04 8.01
C PRO A 85 -3.90 -2.56 6.67
N GLU A 86 -4.66 -3.35 5.91
CA GLU A 86 -4.17 -4.03 4.71
C GLU A 86 -3.59 -3.06 3.68
N ILE A 87 -2.40 -3.37 3.17
CA ILE A 87 -1.75 -2.60 2.10
C ILE A 87 -2.07 -3.24 0.74
N PRO A 88 -2.89 -2.62 -0.12
CA PRO A 88 -3.36 -3.21 -1.38
C PRO A 88 -2.38 -2.94 -2.54
N PHE A 89 -1.08 -2.88 -2.25
CA PHE A 89 -0.07 -2.69 -3.27
C PHE A 89 0.17 -4.03 -3.95
N PHE A 90 -0.32 -4.16 -5.18
CA PHE A 90 -0.16 -5.36 -6.00
C PHE A 90 0.58 -5.02 -7.29
N MET A 91 1.40 -5.95 -7.76
CA MET A 91 1.87 -5.94 -9.14
C MET A 91 0.64 -6.06 -10.07
N ARG A 92 0.63 -5.34 -11.21
CA ARG A 92 -0.39 -5.57 -12.24
C ARG A 92 -0.39 -7.06 -12.58
N ARG A 93 -1.57 -7.68 -12.56
CA ARG A 93 -1.73 -9.04 -13.08
C ARG A 93 -1.20 -9.09 -14.51
N ALA A 94 -0.28 -10.01 -14.77
CA ALA A 94 0.19 -10.29 -16.12
C ALA A 94 -1.03 -10.56 -17.02
N PRO A 95 -1.06 -10.03 -18.26
CA PRO A 95 -2.13 -10.34 -19.20
C PRO A 95 -2.16 -11.85 -19.43
N VAL A 96 -3.23 -12.51 -18.98
CA VAL A 96 -3.41 -13.95 -19.19
C VAL A 96 -3.91 -14.14 -20.62
N HIS A 97 -3.02 -14.47 -21.55
CA HIS A 97 -3.45 -14.93 -22.86
C HIS A 97 -4.08 -16.33 -22.71
N ARG A 98 -5.37 -16.48 -23.01
CA ARG A 98 -5.93 -17.82 -23.25
C ARG A 98 -5.24 -18.34 -24.51
N GLY A 99 -4.37 -19.32 -24.36
CA GLY A 99 -3.87 -20.08 -25.51
C GLY A 99 -5.05 -20.74 -26.19
N GLY A 100 -5.57 -20.11 -27.23
CA GLY A 100 -6.46 -20.76 -28.19
C GLY A 100 -5.63 -21.80 -28.92
N HIS A 101 -5.88 -23.07 -28.60
CA HIS A 101 -5.43 -24.17 -29.42
C HIS A 101 -6.45 -24.26 -30.56
N ASP A 102 -6.16 -23.59 -31.67
CA ASP A 102 -6.79 -23.88 -32.97
C ASP A 102 -6.16 -25.16 -33.57
#